data_AF-A0A8D0GHP3-F1
#
_entry.id   AF-A0A8D0GHP3-F1
#
_cell.length_a   1.000
_cell.length_b   1.000
_cell.length_c   1.000
_cell.angle_alpha   90.00
_cell.angle_beta   90.00
_cell.angle_gamma   90.00
#
_symmetry.space_group_name_H-M   'P 1'
#
loop_
_entity.id
_entity.type
_entity.pdbx_description
1 polymer ?
#
loop_
_entity_poly.entity_id
_entity_poly.type
_entity_poly.pdbx_seq_one_letter_code
_entity_poly.pdbx_strand_id
1 'polypeptide(L)'
;MATRTACLPVALKPGDLIEISRGLYEHWAVYVGNGDVIHLAPTSEVAGAGFSSIGSLDADTAVVRRDPLWIVVGADSYRVNNKYDRRYSPQPVREIIQAAKEAVGRVMP
;
A
#
# COMPACT_ATOMS: atom_id res chain seq x y z
N MET A 1 20.29 15.85 26.37
CA MET A 1 20.20 14.67 25.48
C MET A 1 19.46 15.10 24.24
N ALA A 2 20.09 14.98 23.07
CA ALA A 2 19.61 15.54 21.81
C ALA A 2 18.28 14.90 21.41
N THR A 3 17.25 15.73 21.25
CA THR A 3 16.04 15.37 20.53
C THR A 3 16.44 15.03 19.11
N ARG A 4 16.26 13.77 18.72
CA ARG A 4 16.40 13.34 17.34
C ARG A 4 15.41 14.17 16.53
N THR A 5 15.92 15.11 15.73
CA THR A 5 15.17 15.82 14.71
C THR A 5 14.66 14.78 13.72
N ALA A 6 13.48 14.20 13.99
CA ALA A 6 12.75 13.45 12.99
C ALA A 6 12.31 14.49 11.94
N CYS A 7 12.85 14.35 10.73
CA CYS A 7 12.31 14.96 9.52
C CYS A 7 10.78 14.92 9.61
N LEU A 8 10.10 16.06 9.54
CA LEU A 8 8.63 16.11 9.64
C LEU A 8 8.07 15.06 8.67
N PRO A 9 7.28 14.06 9.13
CA PRO A 9 6.73 13.07 8.24
C PRO A 9 5.92 13.82 7.19
N VAL A 10 6.18 13.54 5.90
CA VAL A 10 5.32 14.03 4.81
C VAL A 10 3.89 13.70 5.21
N ALA A 11 3.08 14.74 5.42
CA ALA A 11 1.71 14.56 5.87
C ALA A 11 0.94 13.81 4.78
N LEU A 12 0.59 12.55 5.06
CA LEU A 12 -0.15 11.70 4.14
C LEU A 12 -1.54 12.31 3.88
N LYS A 13 -1.88 12.45 2.60
CA LYS A 13 -3.18 12.92 2.16
C LYS A 13 -3.97 11.76 1.58
N PRO A 14 -5.26 11.62 1.92
CA PRO A 14 -6.11 10.64 1.26
C PRO A 14 -6.02 10.78 -0.28
N GLY A 15 -5.82 9.66 -0.97
CA GLY A 15 -5.54 9.60 -2.40
C GLY A 15 -4.05 9.50 -2.76
N ASP A 16 -3.12 9.70 -1.82
CA ASP A 16 -1.69 9.52 -2.09
C ASP A 16 -1.35 8.06 -2.43
N LEU A 17 -0.51 7.90 -3.45
CA LEU A 17 0.13 6.63 -3.77
C LEU A 17 1.34 6.43 -2.87
N ILE A 18 1.32 5.31 -2.16
CA ILE A 18 2.38 4.89 -1.25
C ILE A 18 3.19 3.81 -1.94
N GLU A 19 4.49 4.07 -2.07
CA GLU A 19 5.48 3.12 -2.57
C GLU A 19 6.28 2.59 -1.38
N ILE A 20 6.27 1.27 -1.20
CA ILE A 20 6.98 0.56 -0.15
C ILE A 20 8.11 -0.23 -0.79
N SER A 21 9.34 0.01 -0.35
CA SER A 21 10.52 -0.64 -0.92
C SER A 21 10.78 -1.99 -0.23
N ARG A 22 10.54 -3.10 -0.95
CA ARG A 22 10.78 -4.48 -0.47
C ARG A 22 12.16 -5.02 -0.88
N GLY A 23 13.11 -4.14 -1.16
CA GLY A 23 14.44 -4.48 -1.65
C GLY A 23 14.46 -4.88 -3.13
N LEU A 24 13.85 -6.02 -3.49
CA LEU A 24 13.86 -6.54 -4.87
C LEU A 24 12.69 -6.04 -5.74
N TYR A 25 11.66 -5.46 -5.14
CA TYR A 25 10.51 -4.90 -5.83
C TYR A 25 9.87 -3.78 -5.01
N GLU A 26 9.04 -2.97 -5.66
CA GLU A 26 8.20 -1.97 -5.01
C GLU A 26 6.77 -2.49 -4.84
N HIS A 27 6.30 -2.48 -3.60
CA HIS A 27 4.89 -2.70 -3.29
C HIS A 27 4.14 -1.37 -3.31
N TRP A 28 2.88 -1.39 -3.73
CA TRP A 28 2.08 -0.18 -3.92
C TRP A 28 0.77 -0.23 -3.16
N ALA A 29 0.39 0.92 -2.60
CA ALA A 29 -0.86 1.09 -1.89
C ALA A 29 -1.44 2.49 -2.10
N VAL A 30 -2.75 2.65 -1.90
CA VAL A 30 -3.43 3.94 -1.89
C VAL A 30 -3.79 4.31 -0.46
N TYR A 31 -3.35 5.46 0.02
CA TYR A 31 -3.72 5.95 1.35
C TYR A 31 -5.16 6.45 1.35
N VAL A 32 -5.98 5.95 2.28
CA VAL A 32 -7.42 6.26 2.35
C VAL A 32 -7.82 7.06 3.59
N GLY A 33 -6.83 7.50 4.38
CA GLY A 33 -7.02 8.26 5.61
C GLY A 33 -6.93 7.40 6.88
N ASN A 34 -6.84 8.06 8.03
CA ASN A 34 -6.84 7.44 9.37
C ASN A 34 -5.74 6.38 9.58
N GLY A 35 -4.64 6.46 8.83
CA GLY A 35 -3.54 5.50 8.94
C GLY A 35 -3.73 4.22 8.12
N ASP A 36 -4.81 4.12 7.33
CA ASP A 36 -5.12 2.95 6.51
C ASP A 36 -4.71 3.15 5.05
N VAL A 37 -4.37 2.03 4.42
CA VAL A 37 -4.16 1.93 2.97
C VAL A 37 -5.01 0.83 2.36
N ILE A 38 -5.28 0.95 1.06
CA ILE A 38 -5.82 -0.12 0.23
C ILE A 38 -4.72 -0.61 -0.72
N HIS A 39 -4.47 -1.91 -0.75
CA HIS A 39 -3.40 -2.52 -1.54
C HIS A 39 -3.81 -3.90 -2.05
N LEU A 40 -3.11 -4.39 -3.06
CA LEU A 40 -3.30 -5.73 -3.58
C LEU A 40 -2.36 -6.69 -2.83
N ALA A 41 -2.90 -7.64 -2.09
CA ALA A 41 -2.12 -8.57 -1.26
C ALA A 41 -2.21 -10.00 -1.82
N PRO A 42 -1.10 -10.75 -1.87
CA PRO A 42 -1.15 -12.17 -2.22
C PRO A 42 -2.09 -12.93 -1.29
N THR A 43 -2.86 -13.88 -1.83
CA THR A 43 -3.76 -14.72 -1.02
C THR A 43 -2.99 -15.59 -0.01
N SER A 44 -1.72 -15.91 -0.28
CA SER A 44 -0.83 -16.64 0.63
C SER A 44 -0.48 -15.87 1.93
N GLU A 45 -0.51 -14.53 1.92
CA GLU A 45 -0.25 -13.71 3.12
C GLU A 45 -1.43 -13.70 4.11
N VAL A 46 -2.59 -14.27 3.75
CA VAL A 46 -3.75 -14.43 4.66
C VAL A 46 -3.43 -15.42 5.79
N ALA A 47 -2.42 -16.28 5.65
CA ALA A 47 -2.10 -17.33 6.61
C ALA A 47 -0.92 -17.03 7.54
N GLY A 48 -0.57 -15.75 7.79
CA GLY A 48 0.40 -15.38 8.84
C GLY A 48 1.81 -15.96 8.69
N ALA A 49 2.12 -16.59 7.56
CA ALA A 49 3.45 -17.04 7.22
C ALA A 49 4.12 -15.88 6.49
N GLY A 50 5.30 -15.49 6.96
CA GLY A 50 6.19 -14.62 6.19
C GLY A 50 6.44 -15.20 4.79
N PHE A 51 7.19 -14.45 3.99
CA PHE A 51 7.55 -14.66 2.57
C PHE A 51 8.07 -16.07 2.16
N SER A 52 8.09 -17.03 3.08
CA SER A 52 8.44 -18.43 2.94
C SER A 52 7.31 -19.27 2.33
N SER A 53 6.95 -19.07 1.06
CA SER A 53 6.33 -20.10 0.20
C SER A 53 6.31 -19.67 -1.27
N ILE A 54 7.49 -19.57 -1.92
CA ILE A 54 7.60 -19.58 -3.39
C ILE A 54 7.44 -21.03 -3.90
N GLY A 55 6.47 -21.76 -3.36
CA GLY A 55 6.37 -23.20 -3.55
C GLY A 55 4.93 -23.66 -3.49
N SER A 56 4.39 -23.97 -4.65
CA SER A 56 3.18 -24.76 -4.91
C SER A 56 1.80 -24.09 -4.80
N LEU A 57 1.25 -23.79 -5.99
CA LEU A 57 -0.06 -24.26 -6.49
C LEU A 57 -1.37 -23.52 -6.14
N ASP A 58 -1.34 -22.33 -5.53
CA ASP A 58 -2.47 -21.36 -5.53
C ASP A 58 -2.02 -19.89 -5.75
N ALA A 59 -0.77 -19.70 -6.20
CA ALA A 59 -0.01 -18.45 -6.14
C ALA A 59 -0.37 -17.38 -7.19
N ASP A 60 -1.44 -17.56 -7.96
CA ASP A 60 -1.77 -16.68 -9.10
C ASP A 60 -2.99 -15.80 -8.80
N THR A 61 -3.27 -15.54 -7.52
CA THR A 61 -4.35 -14.66 -7.13
C THR A 61 -3.94 -13.73 -6.00
N ALA A 62 -4.44 -12.51 -6.06
CA ALA A 62 -4.26 -11.51 -5.03
C ALA A 62 -5.60 -10.87 -4.68
N VAL A 63 -5.79 -10.48 -3.43
CA VAL A 63 -7.02 -9.85 -2.95
C VAL A 63 -6.76 -8.40 -2.61
N VAL A 64 -7.67 -7.51 -3.01
CA VAL A 64 -7.61 -6.11 -2.61
C VAL A 64 -8.01 -6.00 -1.14
N ARG A 65 -7.10 -5.51 -0.30
CA ARG A 65 -7.31 -5.40 1.15
C ARG A 65 -7.21 -3.98 1.62
N ARG A 66 -7.91 -3.68 2.72
CA ARG A 66 -7.69 -2.49 3.53
C ARG A 66 -6.96 -2.91 4.80
N ASP A 67 -5.76 -2.40 5.00
CA ASP A 67 -4.94 -2.71 6.17
C ASP A 67 -4.27 -1.42 6.71
N PRO A 68 -3.89 -1.38 8.00
CA PRO A 68 -3.12 -0.26 8.55
C PRO A 68 -1.77 -0.11 7.83
N LEU A 69 -1.41 1.11 7.44
CA LEU A 69 -0.16 1.41 6.72
C LEU A 69 1.06 0.83 7.45
N TRP A 70 1.12 0.95 8.78
CA TRP A 70 2.25 0.47 9.57
C TRP A 70 2.40 -1.06 9.54
N ILE A 71 1.29 -1.81 9.40
CA ILE A 71 1.31 -3.26 9.20
C ILE A 71 1.85 -3.60 7.81
N VAL A 72 1.33 -2.91 6.78
CA VAL A 72 1.74 -3.15 5.40
C VAL A 72 3.22 -2.80 5.21
N VAL A 73 3.68 -1.69 5.77
CA VAL A 73 5.09 -1.28 5.72
C VAL A 73 5.99 -2.24 6.50
N GLY A 74 5.60 -2.63 7.72
CA GLY A 74 6.41 -3.50 8.57
C GLY A 74 7.76 -2.86 8.88
N ALA A 75 8.85 -3.57 8.57
CA ALA A 75 10.22 -3.11 8.78
C ALA A 75 10.80 -2.30 7.60
N ASP A 76 10.07 -2.21 6.49
CA ASP A 76 10.53 -1.57 5.27
C ASP A 76 10.36 -0.05 5.29
N SER A 77 10.95 0.61 4.30
CA SER A 77 10.78 2.04 4.08
C SER A 77 9.68 2.32 3.06
N TYR A 78 9.00 3.46 3.21
CA TYR A 78 8.00 3.91 2.25
C TYR A 78 8.14 5.40 1.94
N ARG A 79 7.57 5.80 0.80
CA ARG A 79 7.43 7.21 0.39
C ARG A 79 6.10 7.45 -0.31
N VAL A 80 5.63 8.69 -0.25
CA VAL A 80 4.57 9.15 -1.15
C VAL A 80 5.18 9.32 -2.54
N ASN A 81 4.62 8.63 -3.53
CA ASN A 81 5.02 8.73 -4.92
C ASN A 81 3.80 8.74 -5.84
N ASN A 82 3.19 9.92 -5.99
CA ASN A 82 2.15 10.16 -6.99
C ASN A 82 2.80 10.25 -8.39
N LYS A 83 3.24 9.09 -8.89
CA LYS A 83 4.18 8.92 -10.01
C LYS A 83 3.79 9.67 -11.27
N TYR A 84 2.49 9.88 -11.47
CA TYR A 84 1.92 10.42 -12.70
C TYR A 84 1.34 11.82 -12.57
N ASP A 85 1.28 12.42 -11.38
CA ASP A 85 0.68 13.75 -11.14
C ASP A 85 1.40 14.88 -11.89
N ARG A 86 2.68 14.68 -12.23
CA ARG A 86 3.44 15.63 -13.07
C ARG A 86 3.02 15.62 -14.54
N ARG A 87 2.37 14.55 -15.00
CA ARG A 87 1.99 14.34 -16.41
C ARG A 87 0.48 14.39 -16.61
N TYR A 88 -0.29 13.96 -15.62
CA TYR A 88 -1.74 13.88 -15.69
C TYR A 88 -2.33 14.47 -14.42
N SER A 89 -3.42 15.23 -14.57
CA SER A 89 -4.20 15.67 -13.41
C SER A 89 -4.80 14.44 -12.73
N PRO A 90 -4.63 14.28 -11.40
CA PRO A 90 -5.26 13.19 -10.68
C PRO A 90 -6.78 13.32 -10.73
N GLN A 91 -7.48 12.20 -10.65
CA GLN A 91 -8.92 12.21 -10.44
C GLN A 91 -9.26 12.87 -9.09
N PRO A 92 -10.48 13.38 -8.91
CA PRO A 92 -10.92 13.89 -7.62
C PRO A 92 -10.67 12.87 -6.51
N VAL A 93 -10.09 13.31 -5.39
CA VAL A 93 -9.71 12.44 -4.26
C VAL A 93 -10.88 11.55 -3.79
N ARG A 94 -12.10 12.10 -3.81
CA ARG A 94 -13.32 11.35 -3.47
C ARG A 94 -13.53 10.15 -4.40
N GLU A 95 -13.31 10.30 -5.69
CA GLU A 95 -13.47 9.25 -6.69
C GLU A 95 -12.40 8.18 -6.54
N ILE A 96 -11.13 8.59 -6.32
CA ILE A 96 -10.02 7.66 -6.06
C ILE A 96 -10.32 6.78 -4.84
N ILE A 97 -10.72 7.40 -3.73
CA ILE A 97 -11.01 6.67 -2.48
C ILE A 97 -12.24 5.78 -2.65
N GLN A 98 -13.29 6.26 -3.33
CA GLN A 98 -14.49 5.48 -3.57
C GLN A 98 -14.18 4.23 -4.40
N ALA A 99 -13.47 4.39 -5.52
CA ALA A 99 -13.05 3.29 -6.37
C ALA A 99 -12.17 2.27 -5.62
N ALA A 100 -11.22 2.75 -4.81
CA ALA A 100 -10.37 1.88 -4.01
C ALA A 100 -11.19 1.06 -2.98
N LYS A 101 -12.15 1.70 -2.30
CA LYS A 101 -13.04 1.03 -1.33
C LYS A 101 -13.95 0.00 -1.99
N GLU A 102 -14.50 0.30 -3.17
CA GLU A 102 -15.34 -0.63 -3.95
C GLU A 102 -14.56 -1.82 -4.52
N ALA A 103 -13.24 -1.71 -4.59
CA ALA A 103 -12.37 -2.80 -5.00
C ALA A 103 -12.03 -3.77 -3.86
N VAL A 104 -12.17 -3.37 -2.59
CA VAL A 104 -11.83 -4.23 -1.43
C VAL A 104 -12.62 -5.54 -1.49
N GLY A 105 -11.91 -6.66 -1.29
CA GLY A 105 -12.46 -8.02 -1.36
C GLY A 105 -12.50 -8.61 -2.77
N ARG A 106 -12.21 -7.82 -3.82
CA ARG A 106 -12.04 -8.39 -5.18
C ARG A 106 -10.76 -9.21 -5.23
N VAL A 107 -10.88 -10.41 -5.78
CA VAL A 107 -9.76 -11.26 -6.14
C VAL A 107 -9.36 -10.92 -7.57
N MET A 108 -8.08 -10.61 -7.75
CA MET A 108 -7.44 -10.35 -9.02
C MET A 108 -6.57 -11.58 -9.37
N PRO A 109 -6.58 -12.02 -10.63
CA PRO A 109 -5.56 -12.94 -11.12
C PRO A 109 -4.19 -12.26 -11.20
#